data_AF-A0A7S0FND9-F1
#
_entry.id   AF-A0A7S0FND9-F1
#
_cell.length_a   1.000
_cell.length_b   1.000
_cell.length_c   1.000
_cell.angle_alpha   90.00
_cell.angle_beta   90.00
_cell.angle_gamma   90.00
#
_symmetry.space_group_name_H-M   'P 1'
#
loop_
_entity.id
_entity.type
_entity.pdbx_description
1 polymer ?
#
loop_
_entity_poly.entity_id
_entity_poly.type
_entity_poly.pdbx_seq_one_letter_code
_entity_poly.pdbx_strand_id
1 'polypeptide(L)'
;GGLWPAIWILGNLGRSTYEVSTNNIWPWSYNTCDRKKQEAQALSACNRQNHYGMHPYQGRGATEIDIIEGMMGDSNGPLPDTNPNITLPYVDMTLQVAPGIPLNRPQTGHAPLKEAVLTSKGQEQFAAQTWYDGLEFYGNTSLNPFFYGTYL
;
A
#
# COMPACT_ATOMS: atom_id res chain seq x y z
N GLY A 1 -13.52 -12.67 -5.56
CA GLY A 1 -12.15 -13.17 -5.78
C GLY A 1 -12.04 -13.65 -7.20
N GLY A 2 -11.26 -12.96 -8.03
CA GLY A 2 -10.79 -13.47 -9.31
C GLY A 2 -9.37 -14.00 -9.11
N LEU A 3 -9.01 -15.09 -9.81
CA LEU A 3 -7.62 -15.49 -9.96
C LEU A 3 -7.09 -14.74 -11.18
N TRP A 4 -6.16 -13.83 -10.94
CA TRP A 4 -5.49 -13.05 -11.98
C TRP A 4 -4.10 -13.63 -12.22
N PRO A 5 -3.56 -13.61 -13.45
CA PRO A 5 -2.16 -13.96 -13.65
C PRO A 5 -1.29 -12.93 -12.93
N ALA A 6 -0.56 -13.36 -11.91
CA ALA A 6 0.31 -12.49 -11.14
C ALA A 6 1.64 -13.16 -10.78
N ILE A 7 2.70 -12.38 -10.80
CA ILE A 7 4.03 -12.68 -10.27
C ILE A 7 4.38 -11.55 -9.32
N TRP A 8 4.53 -11.89 -8.05
CA TRP A 8 4.80 -10.92 -6.99
C TRP A 8 5.72 -11.52 -5.94
N ILE A 9 6.32 -10.65 -5.15
CA ILE A 9 7.11 -11.01 -3.98
C ILE A 9 6.52 -10.32 -2.75
N LEU A 10 6.55 -11.01 -1.63
CA LEU A 10 5.99 -10.55 -0.35
C LEU A 10 7.00 -10.74 0.76
N GLY A 11 7.00 -9.82 1.72
CA GLY A 11 7.80 -9.96 2.94
C GLY A 11 7.56 -11.29 3.65
N ASN A 12 8.62 -11.86 4.22
CA ASN A 12 8.66 -13.23 4.74
C ASN A 12 7.83 -13.51 6.01
N LEU A 13 7.01 -12.55 6.46
CA LEU A 13 6.17 -12.66 7.66
C LEU A 13 4.74 -13.09 7.37
N GLY A 14 4.28 -12.94 6.12
CA GLY A 14 2.99 -13.43 5.66
C GLY A 14 3.16 -14.67 4.78
N ARG A 15 2.20 -15.59 4.83
CA ARG A 15 2.09 -16.67 3.86
C ARG A 15 1.09 -16.26 2.79
N SER A 16 1.57 -16.15 1.56
CA SER A 16 0.75 -15.93 0.36
C SER A 16 -0.47 -16.85 0.34
N THR A 17 -1.63 -16.30 -0.04
CA THR A 17 -2.94 -16.99 -0.12
C THR A 17 -3.49 -17.54 1.21
N TYR A 18 -2.82 -17.29 2.34
CA TYR A 18 -3.32 -17.66 3.66
C TYR A 18 -3.63 -16.39 4.45
N GLU A 19 -4.83 -15.86 4.23
CA GLU A 19 -5.31 -14.55 4.71
C GLU A 19 -5.07 -14.30 6.20
N VAL A 20 -5.24 -15.34 7.03
CA VAL A 20 -5.02 -15.23 8.48
C VAL A 20 -3.58 -14.83 8.82
N SER A 21 -2.60 -15.25 8.02
CA SER A 21 -1.19 -14.88 8.24
C SER A 21 -0.81 -13.52 7.68
N THR A 22 -1.62 -12.94 6.80
CA THR A 22 -1.37 -11.61 6.22
C THR A 22 -2.13 -10.52 6.97
N ASN A 23 -3.12 -10.86 7.81
CA ASN A 23 -3.85 -9.87 8.60
C ASN A 23 -2.93 -9.10 9.56
N ASN A 24 -3.03 -7.76 9.56
CA ASN A 24 -2.16 -6.85 10.31
C ASN A 24 -0.64 -7.08 10.11
N ILE A 25 -0.27 -7.78 9.02
CA ILE A 25 1.12 -8.01 8.60
C ILE A 25 1.34 -7.35 7.22
N TRP A 26 0.48 -7.61 6.25
CA TRP A 26 0.46 -6.95 4.95
C TRP A 26 -0.54 -5.79 4.93
N PRO A 27 -0.24 -4.66 4.25
CA PRO A 27 1.02 -4.26 3.60
C PRO A 27 1.82 -3.30 4.49
N TRP A 28 1.80 -3.49 5.81
CA TRP A 28 2.25 -2.48 6.76
C TRP A 28 3.78 -2.31 6.76
N SER A 29 4.22 -1.05 6.85
CA SER A 29 5.63 -0.70 6.66
C SER A 29 6.03 0.49 7.53
N TYR A 30 5.89 0.37 8.86
CA TYR A 30 6.38 1.40 9.79
C TYR A 30 7.21 0.80 10.94
N ASN A 31 8.27 1.53 11.34
CA ASN A 31 9.23 1.12 12.38
C ASN A 31 9.34 2.14 13.53
N THR A 32 8.35 3.02 13.68
CA THR A 32 8.29 4.00 14.77
C THR A 32 7.18 3.61 15.73
N CYS A 33 7.42 3.68 17.04
CA CYS A 33 6.36 3.43 18.02
C CYS A 33 5.37 4.61 18.04
N ASP A 34 4.23 4.41 17.38
CA ASP A 34 3.06 5.28 17.48
C ASP A 34 1.87 4.46 17.99
N ARG A 35 1.43 4.76 19.22
CA ARG A 35 0.30 4.07 19.86
C ARG A 35 -1.02 4.25 19.11
N LYS A 36 -1.18 5.31 18.32
CA LYS A 36 -2.37 5.54 17.50
C LYS A 36 -2.41 4.64 16.27
N LYS A 37 -1.26 4.13 15.83
CA LYS A 37 -1.13 3.29 14.63
C LYS A 37 -0.94 1.81 14.97
N GLN A 38 -0.65 1.49 16.23
CA GLN A 38 -0.24 0.16 16.69
C GLN A 38 -1.20 -0.95 16.26
N GLU A 39 -2.51 -0.69 16.26
CA GLU A 39 -3.52 -1.69 15.86
C GLU A 39 -3.41 -2.09 14.38
N ALA A 40 -2.80 -1.26 13.53
CA ALA A 40 -2.61 -1.55 12.13
C ALA A 40 -1.45 -2.52 11.84
N GLN A 41 -0.50 -2.74 12.76
CA GLN A 41 0.62 -3.67 12.53
C GLN A 41 0.84 -4.56 13.74
N ALA A 42 0.61 -5.85 13.57
CA ALA A 42 0.72 -6.84 14.64
C ALA A 42 2.13 -6.82 15.28
N LEU A 43 3.17 -6.68 14.45
CA LEU A 43 4.55 -6.52 14.87
C LEU A 43 4.93 -5.04 14.86
N SER A 44 4.44 -4.28 15.85
CA SER A 44 4.71 -2.84 15.98
C SER A 44 5.98 -2.56 16.78
N ALA A 45 6.66 -1.45 16.47
CA ALA A 45 7.78 -0.92 17.25
C ALA A 45 7.40 -0.50 18.69
N CYS A 46 6.11 -0.50 19.05
CA CYS A 46 5.67 -0.32 20.43
C CYS A 46 5.74 -1.59 21.29
N ASN A 47 5.95 -2.76 20.67
CA ASN A 47 6.02 -4.04 21.36
C ASN A 47 7.36 -4.16 22.09
N ARG A 48 7.29 -4.38 23.41
CA ARG A 48 8.47 -4.60 24.26
C ARG A 48 8.89 -6.06 24.27
N GLN A 49 7.93 -6.96 24.06
CA GLN A 49 8.11 -8.40 24.11
C GLN A 49 8.85 -8.88 22.87
N ASN A 50 9.83 -9.75 23.09
CA ASN A 50 10.64 -10.39 22.07
C ASN A 50 10.50 -11.91 22.18
N HIS A 51 9.63 -12.49 21.37
CA HIS A 51 9.46 -13.94 21.22
C HIS A 51 9.73 -14.33 19.76
N TYR A 52 9.97 -15.62 19.50
CA TYR A 52 10.09 -16.18 18.15
C TYR A 52 11.19 -15.52 17.29
N GLY A 53 12.28 -15.05 17.92
CA GLY A 53 13.40 -14.40 17.22
C GLY A 53 13.17 -12.95 16.81
N MET A 54 12.07 -12.32 17.26
CA MET A 54 11.81 -10.90 17.00
C MET A 54 12.64 -10.00 17.92
N HIS A 55 13.02 -8.81 17.43
CA HIS A 55 13.66 -7.79 18.26
C HIS A 55 12.60 -6.93 18.97
N PRO A 56 12.86 -6.52 20.23
CA PRO A 56 12.00 -5.55 20.90
C PRO A 56 12.09 -4.20 20.20
N TYR A 57 10.99 -3.44 20.23
CA TYR A 57 10.89 -2.09 19.65
C TYR A 57 11.18 -2.00 18.14
N GLN A 58 10.96 -3.08 17.41
CA GLN A 58 11.14 -3.11 15.96
C GLN A 58 9.83 -3.44 15.25
N GLY A 59 9.36 -2.50 14.44
CA GLY A 59 8.22 -2.67 13.58
C GLY A 59 8.58 -3.52 12.36
N ARG A 60 7.73 -4.50 12.04
CA ARG A 60 7.82 -5.30 10.82
C ARG A 60 6.43 -5.54 10.22
N GLY A 61 6.40 -5.67 8.91
CA GLY A 61 5.24 -6.15 8.16
C GLY A 61 5.70 -6.91 6.91
N ALA A 62 4.75 -7.23 6.05
CA ALA A 62 4.99 -7.89 4.76
C ALA A 62 4.51 -6.98 3.64
N THR A 63 5.39 -6.09 3.19
CA THR A 63 5.21 -5.31 1.95
C THR A 63 5.19 -6.25 0.75
N GLU A 64 4.44 -5.86 -0.28
CA GLU A 64 4.31 -6.58 -1.55
C GLU A 64 4.89 -5.76 -2.70
N ILE A 65 5.56 -6.45 -3.62
CA ILE A 65 6.03 -5.90 -4.88
C ILE A 65 5.49 -6.79 -5.99
N ASP A 66 4.68 -6.20 -6.86
CA ASP A 66 4.13 -6.87 -8.03
C ASP A 66 5.10 -6.69 -9.20
N ILE A 67 5.65 -7.80 -9.67
CA ILE A 67 6.48 -7.82 -10.88
C ILE A 67 5.56 -7.74 -12.10
N ILE A 68 4.43 -8.46 -12.04
CA ILE A 68 3.33 -8.44 -13.01
C ILE A 68 2.07 -8.77 -12.23
N GLU A 69 1.05 -7.94 -12.29
CA GLU A 69 -0.31 -8.33 -11.90
C GLU A 69 -1.30 -7.93 -13.02
N GLY A 70 -2.11 -8.90 -13.47
CA GLY A 70 -3.08 -8.69 -14.53
C GLY A 70 -4.41 -8.19 -14.00
N MET A 71 -4.96 -7.12 -14.58
CA MET A 71 -6.22 -6.50 -14.16
C MET A 71 -7.20 -6.42 -15.34
N MET A 72 -8.52 -6.47 -15.11
CA MET A 72 -9.54 -6.72 -16.17
C MET A 72 -10.14 -5.43 -16.74
N GLY A 73 -9.74 -4.25 -16.27
CA GLY A 73 -10.43 -3.01 -16.59
C GLY A 73 -11.91 -3.06 -16.20
N ASP A 74 -12.74 -2.21 -16.84
CA ASP A 74 -14.20 -2.24 -16.72
C ASP A 74 -14.84 -2.14 -18.12
N SER A 75 -15.78 -3.02 -18.43
CA SER A 75 -16.53 -3.00 -19.68
C SER A 75 -17.49 -1.81 -19.80
N ASN A 76 -17.82 -1.14 -18.69
CA ASN A 76 -18.75 -0.01 -18.65
C ASN A 76 -18.06 1.34 -18.93
N GLY A 77 -16.74 1.38 -19.04
CA GLY A 77 -16.00 2.60 -19.35
C GLY A 77 -14.63 2.66 -18.68
N PRO A 78 -13.98 3.84 -18.74
CA PRO A 78 -12.70 4.05 -18.08
C PRO A 78 -12.78 3.81 -16.57
N LEU A 79 -11.75 3.16 -16.02
CA LEU A 79 -11.60 3.03 -14.58
C LEU A 79 -11.48 4.41 -13.92
N PRO A 80 -12.22 4.68 -12.83
CA PRO A 80 -12.17 5.95 -12.13
C PRO A 80 -10.77 6.26 -11.62
N ASP A 81 -10.42 7.55 -11.61
CA ASP A 81 -9.18 8.08 -11.04
C ASP A 81 -7.88 7.43 -11.55
N THR A 82 -7.89 6.89 -12.76
CA THR A 82 -6.70 6.38 -13.45
C THR A 82 -6.09 7.45 -14.37
N ASN A 83 -4.76 7.50 -14.43
CA ASN A 83 -4.04 8.35 -15.40
C ASN A 83 -2.84 7.59 -15.98
N PRO A 84 -2.81 7.34 -17.31
CA PRO A 84 -3.86 7.63 -18.29
C PRO A 84 -5.14 6.81 -18.03
N ASN A 85 -6.25 7.19 -18.66
CA ASN A 85 -7.52 6.45 -18.55
C ASN A 85 -7.34 4.98 -18.96
N ILE A 86 -7.64 4.07 -18.06
CA ILE A 86 -7.59 2.62 -18.31
C ILE A 86 -8.98 2.14 -18.75
N THR A 87 -9.10 1.61 -19.97
CA THR A 87 -10.37 1.08 -20.54
C THR A 87 -10.30 -0.39 -20.96
N LEU A 88 -9.12 -0.98 -20.91
CA LEU A 88 -8.85 -2.35 -21.33
C LEU A 88 -8.16 -3.11 -20.19
N PRO A 89 -8.13 -4.46 -20.24
CA PRO A 89 -7.25 -5.22 -19.39
C PRO A 89 -5.81 -4.71 -19.48
N TYR A 90 -5.16 -4.61 -18.32
CA TYR A 90 -3.82 -4.04 -18.19
C TYR A 90 -2.98 -4.87 -17.24
N VAL A 91 -1.68 -4.60 -17.25
CA VAL A 91 -0.74 -5.14 -16.27
C VAL A 91 -0.23 -4.00 -15.42
N ASP A 92 -0.22 -4.16 -14.12
CA ASP A 92 0.44 -3.26 -13.19
C ASP A 92 1.67 -3.89 -12.53
N MET A 93 2.54 -3.00 -12.07
CA MET A 93 3.78 -3.29 -11.38
C MET A 93 3.81 -2.35 -10.19
N THR A 94 3.42 -2.83 -9.02
CA THR A 94 3.12 -1.98 -7.87
C THR A 94 4.02 -2.27 -6.68
N LEU A 95 4.13 -1.27 -5.81
CA LEU A 95 4.68 -1.41 -4.47
C LEU A 95 3.54 -1.12 -3.49
N GLN A 96 3.14 -2.13 -2.73
CA GLN A 96 2.04 -2.00 -1.78
C GLN A 96 2.60 -1.82 -0.36
N VAL A 97 2.48 -0.59 0.15
CA VAL A 97 3.00 -0.18 1.46
C VAL A 97 1.97 0.66 2.22
N ALA A 98 1.83 0.43 3.52
CA ALA A 98 0.89 1.18 4.36
C ALA A 98 1.54 1.69 5.67
N PRO A 99 1.44 3.01 5.95
CA PRO A 99 2.06 3.65 7.12
C PRO A 99 1.22 3.53 8.40
N GLY A 100 0.10 2.80 8.38
CA GLY A 100 -0.84 2.68 9.50
C GLY A 100 -1.60 3.96 9.84
N ILE A 101 -1.72 4.93 8.92
CA ILE A 101 -2.43 6.20 9.17
C ILE A 101 -3.95 5.97 9.08
N PRO A 102 -4.73 6.31 10.13
CA PRO A 102 -6.17 6.08 10.14
C PRO A 102 -6.99 7.20 9.47
N LEU A 103 -6.44 8.41 9.34
CA LEU A 103 -7.12 9.57 8.77
C LEU A 103 -6.82 9.71 7.28
N ASN A 104 -7.81 10.14 6.50
CA ASN A 104 -7.68 10.37 5.05
C ASN A 104 -7.15 9.15 4.28
N ARG A 105 -7.45 7.93 4.75
CA ARG A 105 -7.15 6.71 4.00
C ARG A 105 -7.97 6.73 2.70
N PRO A 106 -7.34 6.54 1.53
CA PRO A 106 -8.05 6.45 0.27
C PRO A 106 -9.03 5.29 0.28
N GLN A 107 -10.14 5.46 -0.44
CA GLN A 107 -11.11 4.41 -0.68
C GLN A 107 -10.84 3.79 -2.04
N THR A 108 -11.06 2.47 -2.15
CA THR A 108 -10.97 1.75 -3.43
C THR A 108 -11.74 2.49 -4.52
N GLY A 109 -11.09 2.66 -5.67
CA GLY A 109 -11.60 3.39 -6.83
C GLY A 109 -11.45 4.90 -6.77
N HIS A 110 -10.83 5.45 -5.72
CA HIS A 110 -10.65 6.90 -5.56
C HIS A 110 -9.20 7.25 -5.28
N ALA A 111 -8.70 8.32 -5.92
CA ALA A 111 -7.40 8.87 -5.59
C ALA A 111 -7.38 9.47 -4.16
N PRO A 112 -6.20 9.53 -3.50
CA PRO A 112 -6.07 10.26 -2.24
C PRO A 112 -6.40 11.74 -2.44
N LEU A 113 -6.73 12.44 -1.35
CA LEU A 113 -6.84 13.90 -1.36
C LEU A 113 -5.55 14.51 -1.91
N LYS A 114 -5.66 15.52 -2.79
CA LYS A 114 -4.52 16.34 -3.21
C LYS A 114 -4.29 17.42 -2.17
N GLU A 115 -3.07 17.54 -1.67
CA GLU A 115 -2.68 18.68 -0.86
C GLU A 115 -2.20 19.80 -1.78
N ALA A 116 -2.49 21.05 -1.39
CA ALA A 116 -2.04 22.24 -2.10
C ALA A 116 -0.54 22.54 -1.85
N VAL A 117 0.29 21.50 -1.87
CA VAL A 117 1.74 21.58 -1.73
C VAL A 117 2.34 21.34 -3.10
N LEU A 118 3.03 22.36 -3.62
CA LEU A 118 3.85 22.23 -4.81
C LEU A 118 5.17 21.57 -4.40
N THR A 119 5.47 20.40 -4.97
CA THR A 119 6.78 19.77 -4.81
C THR A 119 7.88 20.70 -5.32
N SER A 120 9.15 20.39 -5.01
CA SER A 120 10.32 21.10 -5.56
C SER A 120 10.36 21.17 -7.11
N LYS A 121 9.52 20.37 -7.78
CA LYS A 121 9.35 20.29 -9.24
C LYS A 121 8.04 20.93 -9.74
N GLY A 122 7.30 21.63 -8.88
CA GLY A 122 6.10 22.40 -9.26
C GLY A 122 4.83 21.57 -9.50
N GLN A 123 4.76 20.35 -8.94
CA GLN A 123 3.58 19.47 -9.07
C GLN A 123 2.78 19.46 -7.76
N GLU A 124 1.44 19.48 -7.85
CA GLU A 124 0.58 19.23 -6.68
C GLU A 124 0.81 17.81 -6.14
N GLN A 125 0.97 17.70 -4.83
CA GLN A 125 1.28 16.46 -4.14
C GLN A 125 0.00 15.82 -3.57
N PHE A 126 -0.19 14.51 -3.74
CA PHE A 126 -1.22 13.77 -3.03
C PHE A 126 -0.89 13.73 -1.53
N ALA A 127 -1.89 13.80 -0.66
CA ALA A 127 -1.77 13.55 0.78
C ALA A 127 -1.11 12.19 1.05
N ALA A 128 -1.25 11.21 0.14
CA ALA A 128 -0.54 9.94 0.25
C ALA A 128 1.00 10.07 0.17
N GLN A 129 1.50 11.07 -0.57
CA GLN A 129 2.94 11.31 -0.69
C GLN A 129 3.52 12.02 0.53
N THR A 130 2.69 12.53 1.45
CA THR A 130 3.15 13.07 2.74
C THR A 130 3.22 11.99 3.83
N TRP A 131 2.77 10.77 3.54
CA TRP A 131 2.81 9.66 4.48
C TRP A 131 4.21 9.11 4.74
N TYR A 132 5.10 9.28 3.76
CA TYR A 132 6.48 8.83 3.81
C TYR A 132 7.40 9.99 3.48
N ASP A 133 8.37 10.24 4.36
CA ASP A 133 9.38 11.28 4.14
C ASP A 133 10.20 10.95 2.89
N GLY A 134 10.21 11.87 1.93
CA GLY A 134 10.99 11.75 0.69
C GLY A 134 10.40 10.83 -0.38
N LEU A 135 9.12 10.41 -0.27
CA LEU A 135 8.45 9.66 -1.32
C LEU A 135 8.13 10.55 -2.52
N GLU A 136 8.82 10.31 -3.63
CA GLU A 136 8.57 10.98 -4.91
C GLU A 136 8.08 9.96 -5.95
N PHE A 137 7.04 10.32 -6.71
CA PHE A 137 6.67 9.57 -7.91
C PHE A 137 7.49 10.10 -9.08
N TYR A 138 8.21 9.20 -9.76
CA TYR A 138 8.97 9.55 -10.96
C TYR A 138 8.10 9.36 -12.21
N GLY A 139 8.47 10.05 -13.30
CA GLY A 139 7.67 10.14 -14.52
C GLY A 139 7.13 8.80 -15.04
N ASN A 140 5.88 8.83 -15.51
CA ASN A 140 5.09 7.67 -15.95
C ASN A 140 4.67 6.67 -14.84
N THR A 141 4.73 7.09 -13.57
CA THR A 141 4.12 6.37 -12.45
C THR A 141 2.81 7.05 -12.06
N SER A 142 1.76 6.27 -11.84
CA SER A 142 0.52 6.74 -11.23
C SER A 142 0.18 5.89 -10.01
N LEU A 143 -0.56 6.50 -9.08
CA LEU A 143 -1.02 5.80 -7.89
C LEU A 143 -2.18 4.89 -8.28
N ASN A 144 -2.09 3.60 -7.95
CA ASN A 144 -3.16 2.63 -8.20
C ASN A 144 -4.30 2.88 -7.20
N PRO A 145 -5.50 3.33 -7.64
CA PRO A 145 -6.56 3.70 -6.73
C PRO A 145 -7.40 2.52 -6.25
N PHE A 146 -7.10 1.29 -6.66
CA PHE A 146 -7.92 0.12 -6.36
C PHE A 146 -7.35 -0.73 -5.22
N PHE A 147 -6.06 -0.57 -4.90
CA PHE A 147 -5.35 -1.42 -3.94
C PHE A 147 -4.71 -0.59 -2.83
N TYR A 148 -5.56 -0.20 -1.89
CA TYR A 148 -5.13 0.33 -0.61
C TYR A 148 -5.32 -0.80 0.38
N GLY A 149 -4.24 -1.39 0.90
CA GLY A 149 -4.32 -2.53 1.83
C GLY A 149 -5.46 -2.35 2.82
N THR A 150 -6.23 -3.39 3.10
CA THR A 150 -7.42 -3.26 3.95
C THR A 150 -7.07 -3.63 5.39
N TYR A 151 -7.80 -3.06 6.35
CA TYR A 151 -8.00 -3.77 7.62
C TYR A 151 -8.93 -4.93 7.27
N LEU A 152 -8.46 -6.18 7.39
CA LEU A 152 -9.32 -7.36 7.30
C LEU A 152 -9.98 -7.62 8.65
#